data_AF-G5JI87-F1
#
_entry.id   AF-G5JI87-F1
#
_cell.length_a   1.000
_cell.length_b   1.000
_cell.length_c   1.000
_cell.angle_alpha   90.00
_cell.angle_beta   90.00
_cell.angle_gamma   90.00
#
_symmetry.space_group_name_H-M   'P 1'
#
loop_
_entity.id
_entity.type
_entity.pdbx_description
1 polymer ?
#
loop_
_entity_poly.entity_id
_entity_poly.type
_entity_poly.pdbx_seq_one_letter_code
_entity_poly.pdbx_strand_id
1 'polypeptide(L)'
;MSLNKEQIRITKDELQAHFRDATLTTEDIAQQLKISPAEVEKVLAMESPRGIFGNKLQRFIHLVWDVRDVINDNIKAQGQQPEEYTYLKGNKEDYWFLR
;
A
#
# COMPACT_ATOMS: atom_id res chain seq x y z
N MET A 1 -0.62 2.99 15.70
CA MET A 1 0.54 3.91 15.75
C MET A 1 0.66 4.53 14.37
N SER A 2 0.61 5.86 14.27
CA SER A 2 0.78 6.54 12.99
C SER A 2 2.26 6.60 12.64
N LEU A 3 2.62 6.28 11.39
CA LEU A 3 4.00 6.42 10.91
C LEU A 3 4.44 7.89 10.98
N ASN A 4 5.68 8.13 11.41
CA ASN A 4 6.28 9.46 11.35
C ASN A 4 6.71 9.79 9.90
N LYS A 5 7.12 11.04 9.65
CA LYS A 5 7.48 11.50 8.29
C LYS A 5 8.56 10.64 7.62
N GLU A 6 9.54 10.18 8.38
CA GLU A 6 10.63 9.36 7.86
C GLU A 6 10.17 7.94 7.56
N GLN A 7 9.34 7.37 8.43
CA GLN A 7 8.72 6.07 8.20
C GLN A 7 7.79 6.09 6.97
N ILE A 8 7.03 7.16 6.78
CA ILE A 8 6.21 7.36 5.58
C ILE A 8 7.08 7.40 4.33
N ARG A 9 8.20 8.12 4.37
CA ARG A 9 9.14 8.21 3.25
C ARG A 9 9.73 6.85 2.90
N ILE A 10 10.23 6.10 3.89
CA ILE A 10 10.80 4.76 3.69
C ILE A 10 9.74 3.81 3.11
N THR A 11 8.54 3.77 3.68
CA THR A 11 7.45 2.93 3.17
C THR A 11 7.02 3.31 1.76
N LYS A 12 6.99 4.61 1.44
CA LYS A 12 6.73 5.07 0.07
C LYS A 12 7.79 4.53 -0.89
N ASP A 13 9.07 4.70 -0.55
CA ASP A 13 10.18 4.30 -1.41
C ASP A 13 10.15 2.77 -1.65
N GLU A 14 9.91 1.98 -0.60
CA GLU A 14 9.75 0.52 -0.68
C GLU A 14 8.55 0.12 -1.54
N LEU A 15 7.37 0.70 -1.30
CA LEU A 15 6.15 0.37 -2.03
C LEU A 15 6.28 0.71 -3.52
N GLN A 16 6.95 1.82 -3.85
CA GLN A 16 7.23 2.20 -5.23
C GLN A 16 8.28 1.31 -5.88
N ALA A 17 9.28 0.83 -5.16
CA ALA A 17 10.25 -0.13 -5.66
C ALA A 17 9.56 -1.44 -6.05
N HIS A 18 8.77 -2.01 -5.14
CA HIS A 18 8.04 -3.25 -5.42
C HIS A 18 7.03 -3.09 -6.56
N PHE A 19 6.37 -1.92 -6.66
CA PHE A 19 5.49 -1.65 -7.79
C PHE A 19 6.23 -1.63 -9.14
N ARG A 20 7.49 -1.19 -9.17
CA ARG A 20 8.33 -1.23 -10.39
C ARG A 20 8.79 -2.65 -10.74
N ASP A 21 8.97 -3.50 -9.74
CA ASP A 21 9.34 -4.90 -9.92
C ASP A 21 8.12 -5.76 -10.32
N ALA A 22 6.92 -5.34 -9.90
CA ALA A 22 5.68 -5.92 -10.39
C ALA A 22 5.46 -5.60 -11.87
N THR A 23 4.80 -6.50 -12.59
CA THR A 23 4.40 -6.27 -13.99
C THR A 23 3.05 -5.56 -14.10
N LEU A 24 2.58 -4.93 -13.02
CA LEU A 24 1.26 -4.33 -12.93
C LEU A 24 1.31 -2.85 -13.29
N THR A 25 0.25 -2.37 -13.92
CA THR A 25 -0.04 -0.95 -14.07
C THR A 25 -0.91 -0.45 -12.93
N THR A 26 -1.01 0.87 -12.78
CA THR A 26 -1.96 1.50 -11.85
C THR A 26 -3.40 1.12 -12.14
N GLU A 27 -3.72 0.91 -13.42
CA GLU A 27 -5.02 0.50 -13.94
C GLU A 27 -5.35 -0.93 -13.55
N ASP A 28 -4.38 -1.85 -13.61
CA ASP A 28 -4.57 -3.25 -13.21
C ASP A 28 -4.93 -3.34 -11.72
N ILE A 29 -4.16 -2.63 -10.88
CA ILE A 29 -4.41 -2.57 -9.43
C ILE A 29 -5.78 -1.93 -9.16
N ALA A 30 -6.10 -0.83 -9.85
CA ALA A 30 -7.37 -0.14 -9.70
C ALA A 30 -8.55 -1.03 -10.05
N GLN A 31 -8.45 -1.80 -11.14
CA GLN A 31 -9.46 -2.75 -11.56
C GLN A 31 -9.63 -3.88 -10.53
N GLN A 32 -8.53 -4.45 -10.03
CA GLN A 32 -8.56 -5.52 -9.05
C GLN A 32 -9.18 -5.09 -7.72
N LEU A 33 -8.84 -3.89 -7.25
CA LEU A 33 -9.34 -3.34 -5.99
C LEU A 33 -10.67 -2.58 -6.13
N LYS A 34 -11.19 -2.43 -7.36
CA LYS A 34 -12.42 -1.67 -7.68
C LYS A 34 -12.37 -0.21 -7.20
N ILE A 35 -11.21 0.43 -7.36
CA ILE A 35 -10.97 1.84 -7.05
C ILE A 35 -10.55 2.60 -8.30
N SER A 36 -10.30 3.91 -8.18
CA SER A 36 -9.74 4.69 -9.28
C SER A 36 -8.20 4.56 -9.37
N PRO A 37 -7.59 4.65 -10.57
CA PRO A 37 -6.13 4.72 -10.72
C PRO A 37 -5.51 5.87 -9.91
N ALA A 38 -6.21 7.00 -9.81
CA ALA A 38 -5.78 8.13 -8.99
C ALA A 38 -5.74 7.82 -7.48
N GLU A 39 -6.56 6.88 -6.99
CA GLU A 39 -6.45 6.39 -5.61
C GLU A 39 -5.24 5.47 -5.43
N VAL A 40 -4.91 4.65 -6.43
CA VAL A 40 -3.69 3.83 -6.42
C VAL A 40 -2.46 4.73 -6.40
N GLU A 41 -2.40 5.76 -7.24
CA GLU A 41 -1.29 6.72 -7.25
C GLU A 41 -1.09 7.41 -5.89
N LYS A 42 -2.17 7.82 -5.23
CA LYS A 42 -2.11 8.40 -3.88
C LYS A 42 -1.55 7.43 -2.86
N VAL A 43 -1.94 6.15 -2.95
CA VAL A 43 -1.42 5.09 -2.08
C VAL A 43 0.07 4.85 -2.33
N LEU A 44 0.48 4.70 -3.60
CA LEU A 44 1.88 4.55 -3.99
C LEU A 44 2.72 5.77 -3.57
N ALA A 45 2.12 6.96 -3.54
CA ALA A 45 2.77 8.18 -3.06
C ALA A 45 2.72 8.36 -1.53
N MET A 46 2.04 7.46 -0.80
CA MET A 46 1.72 7.57 0.62
C MET A 46 1.04 8.92 0.99
N GLU A 47 0.26 9.47 0.06
CA GLU A 47 -0.48 10.72 0.22
C GLU A 47 -1.79 10.48 0.96
N SER A 48 -1.68 10.39 2.27
CA SER A 48 -2.85 10.26 3.14
C SER A 48 -3.81 11.45 2.98
N PRO A 49 -5.15 11.22 2.98
CA PRO A 49 -6.12 12.30 2.90
C PRO A 49 -5.92 13.30 4.05
N ARG A 50 -5.54 14.54 3.70
CA ARG A 50 -5.41 15.64 4.66
C ARG A 50 -6.81 16.05 5.14
N GLY A 51 -7.17 15.72 6.39
CA GLY A 51 -8.42 16.20 6.99
C GLY A 51 -8.87 15.42 8.23
N ILE A 52 -9.54 16.13 9.15
CA ILE A 52 -9.99 15.71 10.50
C ILE A 52 -11.21 14.77 10.44
N PHE A 53 -11.10 13.66 9.73
CA PHE A 53 -12.13 12.61 9.76
C PHE A 53 -11.45 11.23 9.83
N GLY A 54 -11.41 10.67 11.04
CA GLY A 54 -10.67 9.43 11.35
C GLY A 54 -11.03 8.22 10.46
N ASN A 55 -12.27 8.18 9.94
CA ASN A 55 -12.72 7.13 9.01
C ASN A 55 -11.98 7.14 7.66
N LYS A 56 -11.55 8.31 7.16
CA LYS A 56 -10.81 8.42 5.89
C LYS A 56 -9.38 7.94 6.04
N LEU A 57 -8.75 8.23 7.17
CA LEU A 57 -7.39 7.77 7.47
C LEU A 57 -7.35 6.25 7.60
N GLN A 58 -8.29 5.66 8.36
CA GLN A 58 -8.37 4.19 8.46
C GLN A 58 -8.54 3.55 7.09
N ARG A 59 -9.51 4.00 6.29
CA ARG A 59 -9.73 3.48 4.92
C ARG A 59 -8.47 3.61 4.05
N PHE A 60 -7.75 4.74 4.14
CA PHE A 60 -6.50 4.90 3.43
C PHE A 60 -5.45 3.88 3.86
N ILE A 61 -5.30 3.63 5.17
CA ILE A 61 -4.35 2.63 5.64
C ILE A 61 -4.76 1.23 5.16
N HIS A 62 -6.05 0.86 5.24
CA HIS A 62 -6.54 -0.40 4.66
C HIS A 62 -6.16 -0.54 3.19
N LEU A 63 -6.32 0.54 2.42
CA LEU A 63 -6.03 0.54 1.00
C LEU A 63 -4.52 0.42 0.71
N VAL A 64 -3.65 0.99 1.55
CA VAL A 64 -2.20 0.76 1.46
C VAL A 64 -1.86 -0.73 1.58
N TRP A 65 -2.48 -1.43 2.53
CA TRP A 65 -2.31 -2.88 2.67
C TRP A 65 -2.85 -3.63 1.47
N ASP A 66 -4.04 -3.26 0.98
CA ASP A 66 -4.64 -3.93 -0.17
C ASP A 66 -3.77 -3.79 -1.44
N VAL A 67 -3.22 -2.59 -1.70
CA VAL A 67 -2.29 -2.35 -2.82
C VAL A 67 -0.98 -3.14 -2.64
N ARG A 68 -0.40 -3.12 -1.44
CA ARG A 68 0.81 -3.88 -1.12
C ARG A 68 0.62 -5.37 -1.38
N ASP A 69 -0.50 -5.94 -0.96
CA ASP A 69 -0.76 -7.36 -1.10
C ASP A 69 -0.95 -7.74 -2.58
N VAL A 70 -1.65 -6.91 -3.37
CA VAL A 70 -1.76 -7.10 -4.83
C VAL A 70 -0.39 -7.10 -5.52
N ILE A 71 0.48 -6.14 -5.17
CA ILE A 71 1.85 -6.06 -5.71
C ILE A 71 2.65 -7.31 -5.34
N ASN A 72 2.63 -7.68 -4.06
CA ASN A 72 3.36 -8.84 -3.56
C ASN A 72 2.88 -10.15 -4.20
N ASP A 73 1.57 -10.30 -4.39
CA ASP A 73 1.00 -11.49 -5.00
C ASP A 73 1.33 -11.56 -6.49
N ASN A 74 1.42 -10.43 -7.19
CA ASN A 74 1.93 -10.40 -8.56
C ASN A 74 3.41 -10.81 -8.64
N ILE A 75 4.28 -10.29 -7.76
CA ILE A 75 5.69 -10.68 -7.69
C ILE A 75 5.82 -12.19 -7.43
N LYS A 76 5.05 -12.73 -6.48
CA LYS A 76 4.99 -14.18 -6.20
C LYS A 76 4.49 -14.99 -7.38
N ALA A 77 3.48 -14.52 -8.11
CA ALA A 77 2.95 -15.18 -9.29
C ALA A 77 3.98 -15.27 -10.43
N GLN A 78 4.96 -14.37 -10.46
CA GLN A 78 6.11 -14.42 -11.36
C GLN A 78 7.24 -15.35 -10.86
N GLY A 79 7.06 -16.03 -9.72
CA GLY A 79 8.07 -16.88 -9.12
C GLY A 79 9.17 -16.12 -8.37
N GLN A 80 8.99 -14.83 -8.13
CA GLN A 80 9.89 -14.00 -7.33
C GLN A 80 9.41 -13.91 -5.88
N GLN A 81 10.30 -13.50 -4.98
CA GLN A 81 9.94 -13.22 -3.60
C GLN A 81 9.99 -11.69 -3.38
N PRO A 82 8.88 -11.05 -2.97
CA PRO A 82 8.90 -9.62 -2.68
C PRO A 82 9.85 -9.33 -1.52
N GLU A 83 10.57 -8.20 -1.61
CA GLU A 83 11.44 -7.77 -0.52
C GLU A 83 10.64 -7.51 0.77
N GLU A 84 11.32 -7.51 1.92
CA GLU A 84 10.64 -7.18 3.17
C GLU A 84 10.51 -5.67 3.34
N TYR A 85 9.28 -5.19 3.50
CA TYR A 85 9.02 -3.81 3.92
C TYR A 85 9.57 -3.55 5.33
N THR A 86 10.18 -2.40 5.58
CA THR A 86 10.68 -2.04 6.91
C THR A 86 9.53 -1.81 7.89
N TYR A 87 8.45 -1.16 7.44
CA TYR A 87 7.34 -0.73 8.32
C TYR A 87 5.97 -1.31 7.96
N LEU A 88 5.79 -1.89 6.76
CA LEU A 88 4.60 -2.67 6.40
C LEU A 88 4.85 -4.18 6.64
N LYS A 89 5.16 -4.55 7.89
CA LYS A 89 5.43 -5.94 8.31
C LYS A 89 4.18 -6.61 8.90
N GLY A 90 4.03 -7.91 8.72
CA GLY A 90 2.93 -8.71 9.28
C GLY A 90 1.66 -8.75 8.42
N ASN A 91 0.56 -9.20 9.02
CA ASN A 91 -0.76 -9.28 8.38
C ASN A 91 -1.61 -8.05 8.72
N LYS A 92 -2.51 -7.68 7.80
CA LYS A 92 -3.50 -6.60 7.97
C LYS A 92 -4.29 -6.74 9.28
N GLU A 93 -4.50 -7.96 9.76
CA GLU A 93 -5.25 -8.26 11.00
C GLU A 93 -4.45 -8.04 12.30
N ASP A 94 -3.11 -7.95 12.23
CA ASP A 94 -2.26 -7.73 13.41
C ASP A 94 -2.33 -6.28 13.91
N TYR A 95 -2.88 -5.37 13.10
CA TYR A 95 -3.01 -3.97 13.43
C TYR A 95 -4.39 -3.68 14.01
N TRP A 96 -4.47 -3.57 15.34
CA TRP A 96 -5.71 -3.32 16.11
C TRP A 96 -6.53 -2.10 15.65
N PHE A 97 -5.92 -1.14 14.94
CA PHE A 97 -6.60 0.06 14.41
C PHE A 97 -7.27 -0.14 13.05
N LEU A 98 -7.12 -1.33 12.44
CA LEU A 98 -7.81 -1.79 11.23
C LEU A 98 -9.06 -2.66 11.55
N ARG A 99 -9.45 -2.77 12.81
CA ARG A 99 -10.75 -3.35 13.21
C ARG A 99 -11.85 -2.30 13.22
#